data_AF-A0AAV1ZZS0-F1
#
_entry.id   AF-A0AAV1ZZS0-F1
#
_cell.length_a   1.000
_cell.length_b   1.000
_cell.length_c   1.000
_cell.angle_alpha   90.00
_cell.angle_beta   90.00
_cell.angle_gamma   90.00
#
_symmetry.space_group_name_H-M   'P 1'
#
loop_
_entity.id
_entity.type
_entity.pdbx_description
1 polymer ?
#
loop_
_entity_poly.entity_id
_entity_poly.type
_entity_poly.pdbx_seq_one_letter_code
_entity_poly.pdbx_strand_id
1 'polypeptide(L)'
;MTECSGGSNFCKGVITRINGVFVQLQRTCETDCQETCTEKGYGIQTRECRFCCVKAPDCGKEGYKSAAPSLKQAGWPLLLLLLYTLIT
;
A
#
# COMPACT_ATOMS: atom_id res chain seq x y z
N MET A 1 19.27 -14.37 2.56
CA MET A 1 18.86 -13.12 1.91
C MET A 1 19.49 -13.14 0.54
N THR A 2 18.70 -13.21 -0.53
CA THR A 2 19.24 -13.42 -1.88
C THR A 2 19.47 -12.05 -2.53
N GLU A 3 20.71 -11.76 -2.88
CA GLU A 3 21.07 -10.55 -3.62
C GLU A 3 20.83 -10.75 -5.11
N CYS A 4 20.53 -9.65 -5.81
CA CYS A 4 20.35 -9.68 -7.25
C CYS A 4 21.68 -9.90 -7.97
N SER A 5 21.63 -10.64 -9.09
CA SER A 5 22.79 -10.81 -9.96
C SER A 5 23.31 -9.46 -10.47
N GLY A 6 24.59 -9.38 -10.83
CA GLY A 6 25.21 -8.12 -11.30
C GLY A 6 24.59 -7.52 -12.57
N GLY A 7 23.77 -8.28 -13.31
CA GLY A 7 23.02 -7.79 -14.47
C GLY A 7 21.74 -7.02 -14.11
N SER A 8 21.33 -6.99 -12.84
CA SER A 8 20.15 -6.25 -12.37
C SER A 8 20.59 -4.99 -11.62
N ASN A 9 19.94 -3.87 -11.89
CA ASN A 9 20.25 -2.59 -11.24
C ASN A 9 19.42 -2.37 -9.96
N PHE A 10 18.24 -3.00 -9.90
CA PHE A 10 17.27 -2.76 -8.84
C PHE A 10 16.75 -4.07 -8.22
N CYS A 11 16.50 -4.02 -6.93
CA CYS A 11 15.59 -4.91 -6.23
C CYS A 11 14.20 -4.25 -6.26
N LYS A 12 13.21 -4.94 -6.84
CA LYS A 12 11.82 -4.49 -6.93
C LYS A 12 11.01 -5.16 -5.84
N GLY A 13 10.34 -4.38 -5.00
CA GLY A 13 9.36 -4.87 -4.02
C GLY A 13 7.94 -4.50 -4.46
N VAL A 14 7.01 -5.46 -4.48
CA VAL A 14 5.59 -5.20 -4.74
C VAL A 14 4.77 -5.59 -3.52
N ILE A 15 4.16 -4.59 -2.88
CA ILE A 15 3.23 -4.77 -1.76
C ILE A 15 1.82 -4.82 -2.32
N THR A 16 1.12 -5.92 -2.05
CA THR A 16 -0.29 -6.07 -2.39
C THR A 16 -1.14 -5.94 -1.13
N ARG A 17 -2.19 -5.12 -1.24
CA ARG A 17 -3.22 -4.95 -0.22
C ARG A 17 -4.59 -5.24 -0.79
N ILE A 18 -5.43 -5.88 0.01
CA ILE A 18 -6.84 -6.13 -0.29
C ILE A 18 -7.67 -5.47 0.80
N ASN A 19 -8.53 -4.52 0.43
CA ASN A 19 -9.28 -3.67 1.35
C ASN A 19 -8.35 -3.03 2.43
N GLY A 20 -7.17 -2.60 1.99
CA GLY A 20 -6.14 -2.01 2.84
C GLY A 20 -5.33 -3.02 3.67
N VAL A 21 -5.79 -4.26 3.83
CA VAL A 21 -5.09 -5.31 4.58
C VAL A 21 -3.88 -5.78 3.77
N PHE A 22 -2.71 -5.84 4.41
CA PHE A 22 -1.51 -6.42 3.80
C PHE A 22 -1.72 -7.91 3.56
N VAL A 23 -1.56 -8.35 2.31
CA VAL A 23 -1.70 -9.76 1.93
C VAL A 23 -0.41 -10.35 1.40
N GLN A 24 0.43 -9.54 0.75
CA GLN A 24 1.61 -10.07 0.09
C GLN A 24 2.72 -9.02 -0.09
N LEU A 25 3.96 -9.48 0.02
CA LEU A 25 5.15 -8.79 -0.47
C LEU A 25 5.88 -9.72 -1.44
N GLN A 26 5.98 -9.31 -2.71
CA GLN A 26 6.78 -9.98 -3.72
C GLN A 26 8.09 -9.23 -3.94
N ARG A 27 9.20 -9.96 -4.12
CA ARG A 27 10.50 -9.37 -4.44
C ARG A 27 11.07 -10.00 -5.69
N THR A 28 11.51 -9.18 -6.63
CA THR A 28 12.21 -9.63 -7.85
C THR A 28 13.37 -8.69 -8.15
N CYS A 29 14.29 -9.14 -9.01
CA CYS A 29 15.36 -8.31 -9.54
C CYS A 29 14.94 -7.72 -10.89
N GLU A 30 15.32 -6.48 -11.19
CA GLU A 30 14.93 -5.79 -12.42
C GLU A 30 16.07 -4.89 -12.93
N THR A 31 16.15 -4.68 -14.25
CA THR A 31 17.13 -3.78 -14.89
C THR A 31 16.67 -2.32 -14.86
N ASP A 32 15.37 -2.09 -15.00
CA ASP A 32 14.72 -0.78 -14.93
C ASP A 32 13.51 -0.84 -14.00
N CYS A 33 13.38 0.13 -13.10
CA CYS A 33 12.36 0.12 -12.07
C CYS A 33 11.81 1.52 -11.84
N GLN A 34 10.49 1.65 -11.89
CA GLN A 34 9.75 2.87 -11.59
C GLN A 34 8.78 2.65 -10.45
N GLU A 35 8.79 3.54 -9.45
CA GLU A 35 7.86 3.47 -8.33
C GLU A 35 6.45 3.83 -8.80
N THR A 36 5.47 3.04 -8.39
CA THR A 36 4.07 3.28 -8.76
C THR A 36 3.14 2.55 -7.80
N CYS A 37 1.98 3.15 -7.53
CA CYS A 37 0.88 2.47 -6.85
C CYS A 37 -0.32 2.43 -7.79
N THR A 38 -0.85 1.24 -8.03
CA THR A 38 -2.09 1.05 -8.78
C THR A 38 -3.17 0.55 -7.84
N GLU A 39 -4.39 1.02 -8.08
CA GLU A 39 -5.57 0.63 -7.31
C GLU A 39 -6.67 0.21 -8.29
N LYS A 40 -7.31 -0.92 -8.00
CA LYS A 40 -8.33 -1.53 -8.87
C LYS A 40 -9.44 -2.16 -8.03
N GLY A 41 -10.64 -2.23 -8.61
CA GLY A 41 -11.79 -2.93 -8.05
C GLY A 41 -12.91 -2.01 -7.54
N TYR A 42 -14.16 -2.43 -7.75
CA TYR A 42 -15.37 -1.66 -7.42
C TYR A 42 -16.04 -2.08 -6.10
N GLY A 43 -15.56 -3.15 -5.46
CA GLY A 43 -16.10 -3.65 -4.18
C GLY A 43 -15.04 -4.33 -3.30
N ILE A 44 -14.10 -5.04 -3.91
CA ILE A 44 -12.84 -5.45 -3.29
C ILE A 44 -11.73 -4.56 -3.85
N GLN A 45 -11.22 -3.65 -3.04
CA GLN A 45 -10.16 -2.74 -3.45
C GLN A 45 -8.82 -3.45 -3.35
N THR A 46 -8.17 -3.67 -4.49
CA THR A 46 -6.81 -4.20 -4.55
C THR A 46 -5.85 -3.07 -4.85
N ARG A 47 -4.87 -2.85 -3.98
CA ARG A 47 -3.80 -1.86 -4.17
C ARG A 47 -2.46 -2.55 -4.26
N GLU A 48 -1.73 -2.29 -5.33
CA GLU A 48 -0.39 -2.82 -5.57
C GLU A 48 0.59 -1.64 -5.63
N CYS A 49 1.53 -1.57 -4.70
CA CYS A 49 2.57 -0.55 -4.66
C CYS A 49 3.94 -1.17 -4.96
N ARG A 50 4.59 -0.66 -6.01
CA ARG A 50 5.92 -1.02 -6.46
C ARG A 50 6.94 -0.06 -5.87
N PHE A 51 7.98 -0.62 -5.27
CA PHE A 51 9.13 0.04 -4.70
C PHE A 51 10.40 -0.38 -5.43
N CYS A 52 11.31 0.56 -5.63
CA CYS A 52 12.55 0.35 -6.39
C CYS A 52 13.75 0.70 -5.51
N CYS A 53 14.55 -0.30 -5.17
CA CYS A 53 15.69 -0.11 -4.28
C CYS A 53 16.99 -0.55 -4.97
N VAL A 54 18.05 0.25 -4.84
CA VAL A 54 19.37 -0.08 -5.41
C VAL A 54 20.05 -1.10 -4.51
N LYS A 55 20.24 -2.33 -5.00
CA LYS A 55 20.97 -3.42 -4.32
C LYS A 55 20.54 -3.67 -2.86
N ALA A 56 19.27 -3.42 -2.53
CA ALA A 56 18.73 -3.63 -1.20
C ALA A 56 17.75 -4.82 -1.19
N PRO A 57 18.15 -6.01 -0.69
CA PRO A 57 17.33 -7.23 -0.76
C PRO A 57 16.07 -7.19 0.12
N ASP A 58 15.97 -6.26 1.06
CA ASP A 58 14.80 -6.03 1.90
C ASP A 58 13.80 -5.02 1.31
N CYS A 59 13.96 -4.62 0.04
CA CYS A 59 13.10 -3.65 -0.64
C CYS A 59 11.59 -3.88 -0.40
N GLY A 60 10.85 -2.79 -0.20
CA GLY A 60 9.42 -2.83 0.11
C GLY A 60 9.08 -3.17 1.57
N LYS A 61 10.07 -3.42 2.45
CA LYS A 61 9.80 -3.75 3.87
C LYS A 61 8.96 -2.70 4.59
N GLU A 62 9.21 -1.41 4.41
CA GLU A 62 8.46 -0.41 5.19
C GLU A 62 6.97 -0.37 4.81
N GLY A 63 6.65 -0.81 3.59
CA GLY A 63 5.29 -0.96 3.11
C GLY A 63 4.49 -2.10 3.76
N TYR A 64 5.12 -3.05 4.48
CA TYR A 64 4.39 -4.04 5.29
C TYR A 64 3.89 -3.45 6.61
N LYS A 65 4.65 -2.51 7.21
CA LYS A 65 4.36 -1.94 8.54
C LYS A 65 3.27 -0.89 8.50
N SER A 66 3.11 -0.19 7.37
CA SER A 66 2.08 0.83 7.23
C SER A 66 0.73 0.14 7.44
N ALA A 67 -0.04 0.55 8.44
CA ALA A 67 -1.43 0.11 8.52
C ALA A 67 -2.13 0.48 7.18
N ALA A 68 -3.17 -0.28 6.81
CA ALA A 68 -4.13 0.18 5.82
C ALA A 68 -4.40 1.68 6.02
N PRO A 69 -4.64 2.50 4.98
CA PRO A 69 -5.30 3.77 5.22
C PRO A 69 -6.59 3.46 5.97
N SER A 70 -6.58 3.73 7.28
CA SER A 70 -7.75 3.64 8.12
C SER A 70 -8.74 4.58 7.48
N LEU A 71 -9.92 4.08 7.11
CA LEU A 71 -11.12 4.89 6.91
C LEU A 71 -11.32 5.69 8.20
N LYS A 72 -10.64 6.83 8.33
CA LYS A 72 -10.78 7.72 9.48
C LYS A 72 -12.11 8.45 9.30
N GLN A 73 -13.09 8.00 10.09
CA GLN A 73 -14.13 8.80 10.72
C GLN A 73 -14.96 9.71 9.81
N ALA A 74 -15.78 9.10 8.96
CA ALA A 74 -17.04 9.72 8.58
C ALA A 74 -18.07 9.39 9.68
N GLY A 75 -18.56 10.37 10.45
CA GLY A 75 -19.77 10.14 11.25
C GLY A 75 -20.06 11.10 12.39
N TRP A 76 -19.04 11.59 13.11
CA TRP A 76 -19.32 12.40 14.30
C TRP A 76 -19.90 13.81 14.08
N PRO A 77 -19.54 14.58 13.03
CA PRO A 77 -20.15 15.90 12.85
C PRO A 77 -21.60 15.84 12.35
N LEU A 78 -22.00 14.76 11.66
CA LEU A 78 -23.37 14.57 11.16
C LEU A 78 -24.37 14.15 12.27
N LEU A 79 -23.92 13.33 13.23
CA LEU A 79 -24.74 12.96 14.39
C LEU A 79 -25.06 14.16 15.30
N LEU A 80 -24.13 15.09 15.46
CA LEU A 80 -24.35 16.31 16.26
C LEU A 80 -25.33 17.27 15.58
N LEU A 81 -25.27 17.41 14.25
CA LEU A 81 -26.23 18.23 13.49
C LEU A 81 -27.65 17.67 13.57
N LEU A 82 -27.82 16.35 13.47
CA LEU A 82 -29.14 15.70 13.59
C LEU A 82 -29.74 15.87 14.99
N LEU A 83 -28.92 15.78 16.05
CA LEU A 83 -29.38 16.02 17.42
C LEU A 83 -29.79 17.48 17.66
N TYR A 84 -29.08 18.45 17.08
CA TYR A 84 -29.41 19.88 17.25
C TYR A 84 -30.78 20.22 16.62
N THR A 85 -31.11 19.64 15.47
CA THR A 85 -32.40 19.86 14.80
C THR A 85 -33.60 19.18 15.48
N LEU A 86 -33.37 18.29 16.44
CA LEU A 86 -34.43 17.60 17.20
C LEU A 86 -34.79 18.31 18.52
N ILE A 87 -33.95 19.25 18.97
CA ILE A 87 -34.09 19.93 20.27
C ILE A 87 -34.62 21.38 20.11
N THR A 88 -34.58 21.94 18.90
CA THR A 88 -35.26 23.19 18.51
C THR A 88 -36.58 22.92 17.81
#